data_AF-A0AAW0L3Q2-F1
#
_entry.id   AF-A0AAW0L3Q2-F1
#
_cell.length_a   1.000
_cell.length_b   1.000
_cell.length_c   1.000
_cell.angle_alpha   90.00
_cell.angle_beta   90.00
_cell.angle_gamma   90.00
#
_symmetry.space_group_name_H-M   'P 1'
#
loop_
_entity.id
_entity.type
_entity.pdbx_description
1 polymer ?
#
loop_
_entity_poly.entity_id
_entity_poly.type
_entity_poly.pdbx_seq_one_letter_code
_entity_poly.pdbx_strand_id
1 'polypeptide(L)'
;CLPEQSYNTEAYKELMEFMDRHSLNDGDKFCASLMRESSRHKGLALRILEVRSAYCKNDFEWDNLKRVAVKMVDDSNTSIMRDYVLETSQAESEK
;
A
#
# COMPACT_ATOMS: atom_id res chain seq x y z
N CYS A 1 7.95 1.00 15.41
CA CYS A 1 6.79 0.68 16.28
C CYS A 1 5.88 1.89 16.33
N LEU A 2 4.66 1.78 15.80
CA LEU A 2 3.75 2.92 15.68
C LEU A 2 3.24 3.36 17.07
N PRO A 3 3.14 4.68 17.35
CA PRO A 3 2.72 5.22 18.65
C PRO A 3 1.33 4.79 19.14
N GLU A 4 0.49 4.23 18.27
CA GLU A 4 -0.90 3.88 18.58
C GLU A 4 -1.06 2.62 19.43
N GLN A 5 -0.06 1.72 19.45
CA GLN A 5 -0.17 0.47 20.22
C GLN A 5 -0.13 0.68 21.74
N SER A 6 0.37 1.82 22.24
CA SER A 6 0.49 2.07 23.69
C SER A 6 -0.55 3.04 24.26
N TYR A 7 -1.26 3.80 23.42
CA TYR A 7 -2.16 4.87 23.90
C TYR A 7 -3.64 4.46 24.03
N ASN A 8 -4.11 3.46 23.27
CA ASN A 8 -5.49 2.96 23.39
C ASN A 8 -5.65 1.55 22.81
N THR A 9 -5.26 0.53 23.59
CA THR A 9 -5.33 -0.89 23.20
C THR A 9 -6.74 -1.34 22.79
N GLU A 10 -7.78 -0.72 23.36
CA GLU A 10 -9.18 -1.05 23.07
C GLU A 10 -9.63 -0.54 21.69
N ALA A 11 -9.26 0.70 21.34
CA ALA A 11 -9.54 1.25 20.01
C ALA A 11 -8.76 0.51 18.91
N TYR A 12 -7.53 0.05 19.22
CA TYR A 12 -6.76 -0.79 18.32
C TYR A 12 -7.46 -2.14 18.07
N LYS A 13 -7.91 -2.83 19.12
CA LYS A 13 -8.64 -4.10 18.99
C LYS A 13 -9.91 -3.96 18.15
N GLU A 14 -10.73 -2.94 18.42
CA GLU A 14 -11.94 -2.71 17.61
C GLU A 14 -11.64 -2.43 16.15
N LEU A 15 -10.58 -1.66 15.85
CA LEU A 15 -10.18 -1.41 14.48
C LEU A 15 -9.75 -2.70 13.77
N MET A 16 -8.98 -3.56 14.46
CA MET A 16 -8.58 -4.86 13.92
C MET A 16 -9.79 -5.78 13.68
N GLU A 17 -10.72 -5.88 14.63
CA GLU A 17 -11.97 -6.64 14.48
C GLU A 17 -12.87 -6.09 13.36
N PHE A 18 -12.85 -4.77 13.13
CA PHE A 18 -13.55 -4.15 12.03
C PHE A 18 -12.89 -4.48 10.68
N MET A 19 -11.55 -4.48 10.62
CA MET A 19 -10.76 -4.83 9.43
C MET A 19 -10.94 -6.31 9.02
N ASP A 20 -11.09 -7.22 9.97
CA ASP A 20 -11.35 -8.64 9.66
C ASP A 20 -12.70 -8.84 8.96
N ARG A 21 -13.67 -7.95 9.23
CA ARG A 21 -15.02 -7.99 8.64
C ARG A 21 -15.16 -7.13 7.38
N HIS A 22 -14.25 -6.19 7.15
CA HIS A 22 -14.33 -5.22 6.06
C HIS A 22 -13.02 -5.15 5.28
N SER A 23 -13.08 -5.55 4.00
CA SER A 23 -11.94 -5.44 3.09
C SER A 23 -11.47 -3.99 2.94
N LEU A 24 -10.14 -3.80 3.00
CA LEU A 24 -9.46 -2.54 2.73
C LEU A 24 -9.24 -2.27 1.23
N ASN A 25 -9.70 -3.15 0.33
CA ASN A 25 -9.52 -2.98 -1.11
C ASN A 25 -10.18 -1.71 -1.65
N ASP A 26 -11.27 -1.29 -1.02
CA ASP A 26 -11.94 -0.01 -1.29
C ASP A 26 -11.87 0.86 -0.03
N GLY A 27 -10.86 1.73 0.00
CA GLY A 27 -10.57 2.58 1.15
C GLY A 27 -11.64 3.64 1.45
N ASP A 28 -12.47 3.99 0.47
CA ASP A 28 -13.55 4.96 0.62
C ASP A 28 -14.80 4.29 1.18
N LYS A 29 -15.17 3.13 0.63
CA LYS A 29 -16.23 2.28 1.19
C LYS A 29 -15.90 1.85 2.61
N PHE A 30 -14.64 1.49 2.88
CA PHE A 30 -14.16 1.16 4.22
C PHE A 30 -14.40 2.31 5.20
N CYS A 31 -13.97 3.53 4.86
CA CYS A 31 -14.17 4.69 5.74
C CYS A 31 -15.64 5.04 5.92
N ALA A 32 -16.42 4.94 4.85
CA ALA A 32 -17.86 5.16 4.89
C ALA A 32 -18.55 4.18 5.85
N SER A 33 -18.18 2.90 5.82
CA SER A 33 -18.69 1.90 6.76
C SER A 33 -18.21 2.16 8.19
N LEU A 34 -16.93 2.46 8.36
CA LEU A 34 -16.32 2.73 9.67
C LEU A 34 -16.99 3.93 10.37
N MET A 35 -17.36 4.98 9.62
CA MET A 35 -18.09 6.13 10.17
C MET A 35 -19.48 5.81 10.71
N ARG A 36 -20.09 4.69 10.30
CA ARG A 36 -21.46 4.29 10.66
C ARG A 36 -21.53 3.20 11.74
N GLU A 37 -20.42 2.56 12.09
CA GLU A 37 -20.39 1.45 13.06
C GLU A 37 -20.66 1.94 14.49
N SER A 38 -19.95 2.98 14.96
CA SER A 38 -20.19 3.61 16.27
C SER A 38 -19.58 5.01 16.36
N SER A 39 -19.87 5.75 17.44
CA SER A 39 -19.26 7.08 17.68
C SER A 39 -17.73 7.02 17.79
N ARG A 40 -17.19 5.94 18.38
CA ARG A 40 -15.74 5.71 18.46
C ARG A 40 -15.14 5.43 17.08
N HIS A 41 -15.77 4.57 16.29
CA HIS A 41 -15.33 4.28 14.91
C HIS A 41 -15.41 5.52 14.00
N LYS A 42 -16.42 6.38 14.20
CA LYS A 42 -16.49 7.68 13.51
C LYS A 42 -15.29 8.56 13.79
N GLY A 43 -14.83 8.62 15.05
CA GLY A 43 -13.60 9.34 15.41
C GLY A 43 -12.37 8.78 14.71
N LEU A 44 -12.23 7.45 14.68
CA LEU A 44 -11.13 6.77 13.97
C LEU A 44 -11.17 7.05 12.46
N ALA A 45 -12.34 6.98 11.83
CA ALA A 45 -12.50 7.26 10.41
C ALA A 45 -12.10 8.71 10.05
N LEU A 46 -12.53 9.69 10.86
CA LEU A 46 -12.13 11.09 10.67
C LEU A 46 -10.61 11.25 10.79
N ARG A 47 -9.99 10.61 11.79
CA ARG A 47 -8.54 10.62 11.95
C ARG A 47 -7.82 10.04 10.73
N ILE A 48 -8.30 8.92 10.20
CA ILE A 48 -7.76 8.29 9.00
C ILE A 48 -7.89 9.22 7.77
N LEU A 49 -9.02 9.92 7.62
CA LEU A 49 -9.26 10.86 6.53
C LEU A 49 -8.31 12.08 6.58
N GLU A 50 -8.08 12.61 7.77
CA GLU A 50 -7.13 13.71 7.99
C GLU A 50 -5.70 13.27 7.67
N VAL A 51 -5.27 12.14 8.25
CA VAL A 51 -3.90 11.61 8.09
C VAL A 51 -3.63 11.27 6.62
N ARG A 52 -4.55 10.59 5.91
CA ARG A 52 -4.33 10.27 4.49
C ARG A 52 -4.24 11.53 3.62
N SER A 53 -5.00 12.58 3.93
CA SER A 53 -4.91 13.86 3.21
C SER A 53 -3.56 14.54 3.48
N ALA A 54 -3.13 14.60 4.73
CA ALA A 54 -1.84 15.20 5.10
C ALA A 54 -0.67 14.44 4.47
N TYR A 55 -0.68 13.11 4.58
CA TYR A 55 0.36 12.25 4.04
C TYR A 55 0.49 12.41 2.52
N CYS A 56 -0.63 12.31 1.78
CA CYS A 56 -0.64 12.46 0.33
C CYS A 56 -0.10 13.83 -0.15
N LYS A 57 -0.39 14.91 0.58
CA LYS A 57 -0.04 16.28 0.17
C LYS A 57 1.37 16.70 0.59
N ASN A 58 1.82 16.26 1.76
CA ASN A 58 2.99 16.85 2.41
C ASN A 58 4.13 15.85 2.62
N ASP A 59 3.82 14.58 2.85
CA ASP A 59 4.81 13.60 3.32
C ASP A 59 5.16 12.55 2.25
N PHE A 60 4.24 12.28 1.31
CA PHE A 60 4.47 11.27 0.30
C PHE A 60 5.45 11.77 -0.77
N GLU A 61 6.54 11.03 -0.93
CA GLU A 61 7.60 11.35 -1.89
C GLU A 61 7.22 10.93 -3.32
N TRP A 62 6.33 11.69 -3.96
CA TRP A 62 5.84 11.41 -5.32
C TRP A 62 6.96 11.27 -6.36
N ASP A 63 7.99 12.11 -6.27
CA ASP A 63 9.12 12.05 -7.20
C ASP A 63 9.96 10.78 -7.02
N ASN A 64 10.11 10.32 -5.77
CA ASN A 64 10.82 9.10 -5.46
C ASN A 64 10.02 7.87 -5.93
N LEU A 65 8.70 7.86 -5.73
CA LEU A 65 7.81 6.83 -6.29
C LEU A 65 8.01 6.72 -7.80
N LYS A 66 7.95 7.85 -8.53
CA LYS A 66 8.14 7.88 -9.98
C LYS A 66 9.52 7.32 -10.36
N ARG A 67 10.58 7.78 -9.69
CA ARG A 67 11.96 7.34 -9.94
C ARG A 67 12.11 5.84 -9.77
N VAL A 68 11.58 5.27 -8.69
CA VAL A 68 11.67 3.84 -8.40
C VAL A 68 10.83 3.03 -9.38
N ALA A 69 9.61 3.47 -9.69
CA ALA A 69 8.73 2.78 -10.64
C ALA A 69 9.36 2.69 -12.04
N VAL A 70 9.92 3.80 -12.55
CA VAL A 70 10.62 3.83 -13.84
C VAL A 70 11.82 2.90 -13.82
N LYS A 71 12.67 3.00 -12.79
CA LYS A 71 13.86 2.15 -12.65
C LYS A 71 13.50 0.65 -12.64
N MET A 72 12.45 0.26 -11.91
CA MET A 72 12.02 -1.13 -11.84
C MET A 72 11.60 -1.67 -13.20
N VAL A 73 10.90 -0.87 -14.01
CA VAL A 73 10.50 -1.27 -15.37
C VAL A 73 11.73 -1.39 -16.28
N ASP A 74 12.63 -0.42 -16.23
CA ASP A 74 13.86 -0.44 -17.04
C ASP A 74 14.76 -1.64 -16.71
N ASP A 75 14.96 -1.90 -15.42
CA ASP A 75 15.71 -3.06 -14.93
C ASP A 75 15.04 -4.36 -15.38
N SER A 76 13.71 -4.47 -15.23
CA SER A 76 12.96 -5.67 -15.60
C SER A 76 13.03 -5.94 -17.10
N ASN A 77 12.86 -4.92 -17.93
CA ASN A 77 12.98 -5.03 -19.38
C ASN A 77 14.39 -5.46 -19.79
N THR A 78 15.41 -4.87 -19.15
CA THR A 78 16.81 -5.23 -19.39
C THR A 78 17.07 -6.68 -19.02
N SER A 79 16.51 -7.17 -17.91
CA SER A 79 16.65 -8.58 -17.51
C SER A 79 16.02 -9.50 -18.54
N ILE A 80 14.75 -9.26 -18.89
CA ILE A 80 14.02 -10.11 -19.85
C ILE A 80 14.76 -10.19 -21.19
N MET A 81 15.26 -9.06 -21.69
CA MET A 81 16.03 -9.04 -22.94
C MET A 81 17.35 -9.80 -22.84
N ARG A 82 18.06 -9.66 -21.71
CA ARG A 82 19.31 -10.40 -21.45
C ARG A 82 19.04 -11.90 -21.39
N ASP A 83 18.02 -12.31 -20.64
CA ASP A 83 17.66 -13.70 -20.43
C ASP A 83 17.28 -14.35 -21.77
N TYR A 84 16.47 -13.66 -22.58
CA TYR A 84 16.14 -14.08 -23.94
C TYR A 84 17.38 -14.32 -24.81
N VAL A 85 18.31 -13.35 -24.86
CA VAL A 85 19.53 -13.47 -25.68
C VAL A 85 20.40 -14.65 -25.22
N LEU A 86 20.51 -14.86 -23.90
CA LEU A 86 21.28 -15.99 -23.35
C LEU A 86 20.67 -17.33 -23.74
N GLU A 87 19.35 -17.48 -23.60
CA GLU A 87 18.62 -18.70 -23.96
C GLU A 87 18.73 -19.01 -25.45
N THR A 88 18.54 -18.03 -26.33
CA THR A 88 18.58 -18.27 -27.77
C THR A 88 19.99 -18.52 -28.29
N SER A 89 21.01 -17.87 -27.72
CA SER A 89 22.41 -18.07 -28.14
C SER A 89 22.93 -19.46 -27.74
N GLN A 90 22.50 -19.99 -26.59
CA GLN A 90 22.81 -21.37 -26.19
C GLN A 90 22.15 -22.39 -27.14
N ALA A 91 20.89 -22.16 -27.53
CA ALA A 91 20.17 -23.03 -28.45
C ALA A 91 20.74 -23.04 -29.89
N GLU A 92 21.40 -21.97 -30.32
CA GLU A 92 22.10 -21.91 -31.62
C GLU A 92 23.48 -22.60 -31.59
N SER A 93 24.15 -22.65 -30.44
CA SER A 93 25.45 -23.33 -30.28
C SER A 93 25.34 -24.86 -30.19
N GLU A 94 24.15 -25.40 -29.92
CA GLU A 94 23.88 -26.85 -29.79
C GLU A 94 23.32 -27.48 -31.10
N LYS A 95 23.24 -26.71 -32.19
CA LYS A 95 22.87 -27.19 -33.54
C LYS A 95 24.08 -27.29 -34.45
#